data_AF-A0A7C9TNQ7-F1
#
_entry.id   AF-A0A7C9TNQ7-F1
#
_cell.length_a   1.000
_cell.length_b   1.000
_cell.length_c   1.000
_cell.angle_alpha   90.00
_cell.angle_beta   90.00
_cell.angle_gamma   90.00
#
_symmetry.space_group_name_H-M   'P 1'
#
loop_
_entity.id
_entity.type
_entity.pdbx_description
1 polymer ?
#
loop_
_entity_poly.entity_id
_entity_poly.type
_entity_poly.pdbx_seq_one_letter_code
_entity_poly.pdbx_strand_id
1 'polypeptide(L)'
;MKKTAASAWTRAAFRGWALWAGMTAGAALAAVPAPEAQARAEQHAKRIATELASVCPIKPAGDQAAFDACREGMFRTPVLRSLLPDFVLWGRQKDPARTLKDTNLTQFAPDVITGMYLPLFMFSGEQRVVWHEKEKLFQLRLRTAFRNRLAPGQFPYPFWHEEDKWSTYENAAEIIFWWSPQRDKVTVAQFTAKTELAPLQPHDKVAHAFDGQWMWTDAQGQAQPKATLFDGVLHRQNPYAPQVDAAYRKLALRLRDGQCNECHVPNNPDSSKRLVLLQTPAHAAGEIGRLLKSVREDRMPRDEFGIAQPLDAKTKAALLEDGEAFEKVLQLARQWEGSRPQAAAR
;
A
#
# COMPACT_ATOMS: atom_id res chain seq x y z
N MET A 1 -34.60 -44.63 33.69
CA MET A 1 -35.87 -44.68 34.45
C MET A 1 -35.55 -44.83 35.94
N LYS A 2 -36.21 -44.02 36.80
CA LYS A 2 -36.31 -44.05 38.29
C LYS A 2 -35.01 -43.71 39.06
N LYS A 3 -34.84 -42.52 39.68
CA LYS A 3 -35.43 -41.95 40.95
C LYS A 3 -35.18 -42.86 42.16
N THR A 4 -34.73 -42.49 43.36
CA THR A 4 -34.57 -41.24 44.17
C THR A 4 -33.90 -41.69 45.49
N ALA A 5 -33.09 -40.91 46.22
CA ALA A 5 -33.46 -40.09 47.41
C ALA A 5 -32.13 -39.62 48.07
N ALA A 6 -31.87 -38.32 48.29
CA ALA A 6 -32.29 -37.43 49.38
C ALA A 6 -31.66 -37.74 50.77
N SER A 7 -30.81 -36.83 51.26
CA SER A 7 -30.77 -36.46 52.69
C SER A 7 -30.24 -35.02 52.85
N ALA A 8 -30.84 -34.31 53.81
CA ALA A 8 -30.72 -32.88 54.08
C ALA A 8 -29.72 -32.61 55.23
N TRP A 9 -29.84 -31.43 55.89
CA TRP A 9 -29.09 -30.88 57.05
C TRP A 9 -27.90 -29.98 56.62
N THR A 10 -27.72 -28.72 57.04
CA THR A 10 -28.41 -27.85 58.01
C THR A 10 -28.06 -26.37 57.74
N ARG A 11 -28.87 -25.48 58.31
CA ARG A 11 -28.87 -24.02 58.20
C ARG A 11 -27.68 -23.38 58.94
N ALA A 12 -27.14 -22.29 58.40
CA ALA A 12 -26.59 -21.19 59.18
C ALA A 12 -26.90 -19.86 58.48
N ALA A 13 -27.65 -19.01 59.17
CA ALA A 13 -28.03 -17.68 58.75
C ALA A 13 -26.88 -16.70 59.03
N PHE A 14 -26.51 -15.88 58.05
CA PHE A 14 -25.83 -14.61 58.30
C PHE A 14 -26.63 -13.49 57.64
N ARG A 15 -27.27 -12.69 58.49
CA ARG A 15 -27.77 -11.36 58.19
C ARG A 15 -26.56 -10.41 58.24
N GLY A 16 -26.37 -9.58 57.22
CA GLY A 16 -25.29 -8.59 57.20
C GLY A 16 -25.38 -7.63 56.03
N TRP A 17 -26.28 -6.66 56.16
CA TRP A 17 -26.22 -5.26 55.72
C TRP A 17 -25.86 -4.93 54.26
N ALA A 18 -26.78 -4.19 53.65
CA ALA A 18 -26.64 -3.50 52.39
C ALA A 18 -25.51 -2.45 52.42
N LEU A 19 -24.72 -2.40 51.35
CA LEU A 19 -24.17 -1.16 50.82
C LEU A 19 -24.30 -1.21 49.30
N TRP A 20 -25.22 -0.40 48.79
CA TRP A 20 -25.32 -0.05 47.39
C TRP A 20 -24.05 0.71 46.98
N ALA A 21 -23.11 0.02 46.35
CA ALA A 21 -22.09 0.68 45.55
C ALA A 21 -22.70 0.96 44.18
N GLY A 22 -23.21 2.18 43.99
CA GLY A 22 -23.59 2.67 42.68
C GLY A 22 -22.38 2.61 41.75
N MET A 23 -22.37 1.65 40.83
CA MET A 23 -21.53 1.72 39.65
C MET A 23 -22.07 2.87 38.81
N THR A 24 -21.52 4.06 39.00
CA THR A 24 -21.59 5.12 38.00
C THR A 24 -21.00 4.54 36.72
N ALA A 25 -21.87 4.25 35.75
CA ALA A 25 -21.49 4.01 34.38
C ALA A 25 -20.77 5.27 33.88
N GLY A 26 -19.45 5.31 34.04
CA GLY A 26 -18.62 6.31 33.42
C GLY A 26 -18.79 6.13 31.91
N ALA A 27 -19.56 7.02 31.29
CA ALA A 27 -19.53 7.20 29.86
C ALA A 27 -18.05 7.42 29.51
N ALA A 28 -17.45 6.45 28.81
CA ALA A 28 -16.12 6.61 28.26
C ALA A 28 -16.20 7.79 27.30
N LEU A 29 -15.76 8.97 27.76
CA LEU A 29 -15.59 10.15 26.93
C LEU A 29 -14.72 9.70 25.76
N ALA A 30 -15.31 9.69 24.57
CA ALA A 30 -14.59 9.42 23.33
C ALA A 30 -13.38 10.36 23.30
N ALA A 31 -12.18 9.79 23.10
CA ALA A 31 -10.96 10.58 23.09
C ALA A 31 -10.95 11.46 21.84
N VAL A 32 -11.48 12.68 21.99
CA VAL A 32 -11.38 13.76 21.00
C VAL A 32 -9.89 14.12 20.88
N PRO A 33 -9.34 14.25 19.65
CA PRO A 33 -7.94 14.61 19.50
C PRO A 33 -7.68 16.02 20.05
N ALA A 34 -6.47 16.25 20.56
CA ALA A 34 -6.06 17.58 20.99
C ALA A 34 -6.19 18.59 19.82
N PRO A 35 -6.67 19.83 20.07
CA PRO A 35 -6.85 20.83 19.02
C PRO A 35 -5.60 21.07 18.16
N GLU A 36 -4.42 21.00 18.77
CA GLU A 36 -3.14 21.12 18.05
C GLU A 36 -2.90 19.97 17.06
N ALA A 37 -3.31 18.75 17.41
CA ALA A 37 -3.18 17.59 16.52
C ALA A 37 -4.13 17.71 15.33
N GLN A 38 -5.36 18.22 15.56
CA GLN A 38 -6.31 18.54 14.49
C GLN A 38 -5.74 19.60 13.53
N ALA A 39 -5.21 20.72 14.07
CA ALA A 39 -4.63 21.79 13.26
C ALA A 39 -3.43 21.30 12.42
N ARG A 40 -2.56 20.44 12.98
CA ARG A 40 -1.46 19.82 12.22
C ARG A 40 -1.97 18.90 11.12
N ALA A 41 -2.99 18.08 11.40
CA ALA A 41 -3.60 17.21 10.39
C ALA A 41 -4.18 18.03 9.22
N GLU A 42 -4.89 19.13 9.51
CA GLU A 42 -5.43 20.03 8.49
C GLU A 42 -4.33 20.71 7.67
N GLN A 43 -3.25 21.14 8.32
CA GLN A 43 -2.10 21.71 7.63
C GLN A 43 -1.43 20.70 6.70
N HIS A 44 -1.21 19.47 7.17
CA HIS A 44 -0.65 18.39 6.33
C HIS A 44 -1.57 18.06 5.17
N ALA A 45 -2.88 17.91 5.41
CA ALA A 45 -3.86 17.65 4.35
C ALA A 45 -3.83 18.75 3.28
N LYS A 46 -3.85 20.03 3.68
CA LYS A 46 -3.78 21.16 2.75
C LYS A 46 -2.49 21.16 1.93
N ARG A 47 -1.33 20.93 2.56
CA ARG A 47 -0.03 20.93 1.88
C ARG A 47 0.09 19.76 0.90
N ILE A 48 -0.29 18.55 1.31
CA ILE A 48 -0.28 17.38 0.43
C ILE A 48 -1.26 17.59 -0.73
N ALA A 49 -2.49 18.05 -0.46
CA ALA A 49 -3.49 18.27 -1.51
C ALA A 49 -3.04 19.32 -2.53
N THR A 50 -2.43 20.42 -2.07
CA THR A 50 -1.87 21.45 -2.95
C THR A 50 -0.72 20.90 -3.80
N GLU A 51 0.21 20.18 -3.17
CA GLU A 51 1.35 19.55 -3.85
C GLU A 51 0.86 18.57 -4.93
N LEU A 52 -0.02 17.63 -4.56
CA LEU A 52 -0.54 16.61 -5.48
C LEU A 52 -1.41 17.20 -6.60
N ALA A 53 -2.22 18.22 -6.33
CA ALA A 53 -2.99 18.91 -7.37
C ALA A 53 -2.08 19.68 -8.34
N SER A 54 -0.92 20.17 -7.87
CA SER A 54 0.06 20.82 -8.74
C SER A 54 0.80 19.83 -9.64
N VAL A 55 1.19 18.66 -9.12
CA VAL A 55 1.96 17.68 -9.91
C VAL A 55 1.08 16.74 -10.73
N CYS A 56 -0.10 16.41 -10.24
CA CYS A 56 -1.05 15.46 -10.84
C CYS A 56 -2.44 16.10 -10.97
N PRO A 57 -2.57 17.21 -11.73
CA PRO A 57 -3.83 17.93 -11.88
C PRO A 57 -4.88 17.11 -12.63
N ILE A 58 -6.15 17.50 -12.49
CA ILE A 58 -7.26 16.97 -13.28
C ILE A 58 -7.03 17.27 -14.76
N LYS A 59 -6.95 16.20 -15.56
CA LYS A 59 -6.73 16.17 -17.01
C LYS A 59 -7.55 15.02 -17.60
N PRO A 60 -7.71 14.91 -18.93
CA PRO A 60 -8.37 13.75 -19.52
C PRO A 60 -7.76 12.43 -19.03
N ALA A 61 -8.61 11.43 -18.72
CA ALA A 61 -8.18 10.19 -18.06
C ALA A 61 -7.15 9.34 -18.84
N GLY A 62 -6.99 9.58 -20.15
CA GLY A 62 -6.02 8.90 -21.02
C GLY A 62 -4.85 9.79 -21.45
N ASP A 63 -4.69 10.99 -20.86
CA ASP A 63 -3.62 11.91 -21.20
C ASP A 63 -2.26 11.38 -20.70
N GLN A 64 -1.52 10.75 -21.63
CA GLN A 64 -0.21 10.15 -21.38
C GLN A 64 0.85 11.20 -20.98
N ALA A 65 0.81 12.39 -21.58
CA ALA A 65 1.79 13.43 -21.27
C ALA A 65 1.57 13.98 -19.85
N ALA A 66 0.32 14.19 -19.45
CA ALA A 66 -0.02 14.57 -18.09
C ALA A 66 0.34 13.48 -17.07
N PHE A 67 0.16 12.21 -17.42
CA PHE A 67 0.59 11.09 -16.57
C PHE A 67 2.10 11.04 -16.40
N ASP A 68 2.87 11.16 -17.49
CA ASP A 68 4.34 11.14 -17.44
C ASP A 68 4.88 12.33 -16.63
N ALA A 69 4.32 13.53 -16.83
CA ALA A 69 4.66 14.72 -16.05
C ALA A 69 4.34 14.55 -14.56
N CYS A 70 3.19 13.94 -14.24
CA CYS A 70 2.80 13.61 -12.86
C CYS A 70 3.80 12.62 -12.23
N ARG A 71 4.18 11.55 -12.92
CA ARG A 71 5.19 10.61 -12.42
C ARG A 71 6.53 11.29 -12.13
N GLU A 72 7.01 12.11 -13.05
CA GLU A 72 8.25 12.86 -12.86
C GLU A 72 8.13 13.85 -11.68
N GLY A 73 7.01 14.57 -11.61
CA GLY A 73 6.70 15.50 -10.53
C GLY A 73 6.61 14.83 -9.16
N MET A 74 6.13 13.58 -9.09
CA MET A 74 6.04 12.82 -7.84
C MET A 74 7.41 12.52 -7.20
N PHE A 75 8.50 12.46 -7.97
CA PHE A 75 9.86 12.41 -7.38
C PHE A 75 10.25 13.73 -6.69
N ARG A 76 9.57 14.83 -7.03
CA ARG A 76 9.79 16.18 -6.53
C ARG A 76 8.70 16.62 -5.52
N THR A 77 8.06 15.68 -4.85
CA THR A 77 7.02 15.93 -3.83
C THR A 77 7.58 15.85 -2.40
N PRO A 78 8.31 16.89 -1.93
CA PRO A 78 8.98 16.83 -0.63
C PRO A 78 8.00 16.71 0.53
N VAL A 79 6.79 17.26 0.43
CA VAL A 79 5.83 17.24 1.54
C VAL A 79 5.36 15.82 1.78
N LEU A 80 4.74 15.16 0.79
CA LEU A 80 4.24 13.81 0.96
C LEU A 80 5.38 12.86 1.36
N ARG A 81 6.51 12.90 0.64
CA ARG A 81 7.63 11.98 0.90
C ARG A 81 8.19 12.12 2.31
N SER A 82 8.26 13.35 2.86
CA SER A 82 8.71 13.57 4.24
C SER A 82 7.79 12.94 5.29
N LEU A 83 6.53 12.67 4.96
CA LEU A 83 5.53 12.08 5.85
C LEU A 83 5.44 10.55 5.72
N LEU A 84 6.05 9.95 4.70
CA LEU A 84 6.05 8.49 4.53
C LEU A 84 7.17 7.86 5.37
N PRO A 85 6.91 6.74 6.09
CA PRO A 85 7.93 5.92 6.73
C PRO A 85 8.50 4.89 5.72
N ASP A 86 9.33 3.95 6.17
CA ASP A 86 10.02 2.97 5.31
C ASP A 86 9.10 2.06 4.48
N PHE A 87 7.81 1.97 4.85
CA PHE A 87 6.78 1.33 4.06
C PHE A 87 5.41 1.94 4.36
N VAL A 88 4.52 1.89 3.38
CA VAL A 88 3.13 2.32 3.48
C VAL A 88 2.24 1.13 3.14
N LEU A 89 1.18 0.94 3.92
CA LEU A 89 0.15 -0.05 3.57
C LEU A 89 -0.84 0.59 2.60
N TRP A 90 -1.10 -0.08 1.48
CA TRP A 90 -1.96 0.37 0.39
C TRP A 90 -3.18 -0.53 0.22
N GLY A 91 -4.34 0.04 -0.07
CA GLY A 91 -5.50 -0.74 -0.47
C GLY A 91 -6.79 0.05 -0.56
N ARG A 92 -7.91 -0.67 -0.66
CA ARG A 92 -9.23 -0.04 -0.74
C ARG A 92 -9.90 0.04 0.63
N GLN A 93 -10.50 1.19 0.94
CA GLN A 93 -11.43 1.32 2.06
C GLN A 93 -12.83 0.89 1.58
N LYS A 94 -13.17 -0.38 1.80
CA LYS A 94 -14.49 -0.94 1.47
C LYS A 94 -15.60 -0.39 2.37
N ASP A 95 -15.28 -0.23 3.64
CA ASP A 95 -16.19 0.22 4.70
C ASP A 95 -15.44 1.23 5.58
N PRO A 96 -15.89 2.49 5.66
CA PRO A 96 -15.28 3.52 6.51
C PRO A 96 -15.28 3.19 8.01
N ALA A 97 -16.16 2.29 8.48
CA ALA A 97 -16.24 1.90 9.89
C ALA A 97 -15.33 0.73 10.27
N ARG A 98 -14.73 0.05 9.27
CA ARG A 98 -13.87 -1.12 9.47
C ARG A 98 -12.47 -0.69 9.91
N THR A 99 -11.93 -1.41 10.88
CA THR A 99 -10.57 -1.17 11.39
C THR A 99 -9.50 -1.63 10.39
N LEU A 100 -8.34 -0.96 10.38
CA LEU A 100 -7.20 -1.24 9.51
C LEU A 100 -6.69 -2.68 9.67
N LYS A 101 -6.70 -3.22 10.90
CA LYS A 101 -6.31 -4.63 11.17
C LYS A 101 -7.21 -5.66 10.47
N ASP A 102 -8.44 -5.26 10.12
CA ASP A 102 -9.40 -6.13 9.46
C ASP A 102 -9.40 -5.91 7.94
N THR A 103 -8.65 -4.95 7.42
CA THR A 103 -8.52 -4.73 5.97
C THR A 103 -7.36 -5.53 5.38
N ASN A 104 -7.49 -6.01 4.15
CA ASN A 104 -6.37 -6.58 3.40
C ASN A 104 -5.64 -5.44 2.69
N LEU A 105 -4.35 -5.30 2.99
CA LEU A 105 -3.52 -4.22 2.48
C LEU A 105 -2.23 -4.79 1.90
N THR A 106 -1.75 -4.16 0.84
CA THR A 106 -0.45 -4.45 0.25
C THR A 106 0.58 -3.50 0.82
N GLN A 107 1.74 -4.01 1.20
CA GLN A 107 2.85 -3.20 1.66
C GLN A 107 3.67 -2.73 0.46
N PHE A 108 3.98 -1.43 0.45
CA PHE A 108 4.85 -0.82 -0.53
C PHE A 108 5.90 0.07 0.12
N ALA A 109 7.08 0.12 -0.49
CA ALA A 109 8.02 1.19 -0.21
C ALA A 109 7.49 2.56 -0.69
N PRO A 110 7.95 3.67 -0.10
CA PRO A 110 7.52 5.03 -0.48
C PRO A 110 7.67 5.36 -1.96
N ASP A 111 8.75 4.91 -2.59
CA ASP A 111 9.02 5.09 -4.02
C ASP A 111 8.03 4.33 -4.91
N VAL A 112 7.65 3.11 -4.52
CA VAL A 112 6.62 2.33 -5.22
C VAL A 112 5.27 3.02 -5.16
N ILE A 113 4.81 3.44 -3.96
CA ILE A 113 3.49 4.09 -3.85
C ILE A 113 3.47 5.45 -4.58
N THR A 114 4.52 6.26 -4.44
CA THR A 114 4.58 7.61 -5.04
C THR A 114 4.85 7.60 -6.54
N GLY A 115 5.66 6.65 -7.04
CA GLY A 115 6.07 6.59 -8.44
C GLY A 115 5.19 5.70 -9.34
N MET A 116 4.42 4.76 -8.76
CA MET A 116 3.63 3.79 -9.54
C MET A 116 2.12 3.85 -9.30
N TYR A 117 1.68 4.06 -8.05
CA TYR A 117 0.26 3.96 -7.70
C TYR A 117 -0.43 5.32 -7.67
N LEU A 118 0.12 6.29 -6.94
CA LEU A 118 -0.46 7.64 -6.87
C LEU A 118 -0.55 8.36 -8.23
N PRO A 119 0.38 8.18 -9.19
CA PRO A 119 0.26 8.84 -10.49
C PRO A 119 -0.93 8.37 -11.34
N LEU A 120 -1.52 7.21 -11.02
CA LEU A 120 -2.76 6.74 -11.65
C LEU A 120 -3.98 7.58 -11.23
N PHE A 121 -3.81 8.46 -10.24
CA PHE A 121 -4.82 9.33 -9.70
C PHE A 121 -4.53 10.79 -10.06
N MET A 122 -5.57 11.60 -10.11
CA MET A 122 -5.53 13.03 -10.36
C MET A 122 -6.27 13.75 -9.26
N PHE A 123 -5.74 14.88 -8.80
CA PHE A 123 -6.19 15.54 -7.58
C PHE A 123 -6.73 16.95 -7.88
N SER A 124 -7.88 17.31 -7.30
CA SER A 124 -8.43 18.67 -7.44
C SER A 124 -7.85 19.67 -6.44
N GLY A 125 -7.18 19.19 -5.40
CA GLY A 125 -6.70 20.00 -4.28
C GLY A 125 -7.72 20.17 -3.16
N GLU A 126 -8.97 19.75 -3.37
CA GLU A 126 -9.96 19.65 -2.30
C GLU A 126 -9.55 18.57 -1.30
N GLN A 127 -9.72 18.87 -0.01
CA GLN A 127 -9.37 17.98 1.08
C GLN A 127 -10.35 18.11 2.23
N ARG A 128 -10.39 17.07 3.07
CA ARG A 128 -10.96 17.13 4.41
C ARG A 128 -10.18 16.23 5.37
N VAL A 129 -10.29 16.53 6.66
CA VAL A 129 -9.69 15.74 7.74
C VAL A 129 -10.78 15.10 8.58
N VAL A 130 -10.64 13.81 8.86
CA VAL A 130 -11.58 13.07 9.70
C VAL A 130 -10.81 12.33 10.80
N TRP A 131 -11.20 12.52 12.06
CA TRP A 131 -10.67 11.70 13.15
C TRP A 131 -11.34 10.32 13.16
N HIS A 132 -10.53 9.28 13.27
CA HIS A 132 -11.03 7.91 13.37
C HIS A 132 -10.75 7.33 14.76
N GLU A 133 -11.76 7.36 15.63
CA GLU A 133 -11.63 7.08 17.06
C GLU A 133 -11.00 5.73 17.38
N LYS A 134 -11.46 4.66 16.73
CA LYS A 134 -10.96 3.29 16.98
C LYS A 134 -9.49 3.10 16.62
N GLU A 135 -9.02 3.85 15.64
CA GLU A 135 -7.63 3.77 15.15
C GLU A 135 -6.74 4.79 15.87
N LYS A 136 -7.34 5.84 16.45
CA LYS A 136 -6.64 7.00 16.99
C LYS A 136 -5.72 7.66 15.94
N LEU A 137 -6.22 7.71 14.70
CA LEU A 137 -5.54 8.28 13.54
C LEU A 137 -6.45 9.31 12.86
N PHE A 138 -5.83 10.25 12.16
CA PHE A 138 -6.54 11.12 11.23
C PHE A 138 -6.55 10.52 9.84
N GLN A 139 -7.68 10.61 9.16
CA GLN A 139 -7.80 10.39 7.73
C GLN A 139 -7.68 11.76 7.03
N LEU A 140 -6.58 11.98 6.34
CA LEU A 140 -6.42 13.08 5.40
C LEU A 140 -7.01 12.61 4.07
N ARG A 141 -8.20 13.11 3.72
CA ARG A 141 -8.94 12.67 2.53
C ARG A 141 -8.82 13.70 1.44
N LEU A 142 -8.31 13.28 0.29
CA LEU A 142 -8.01 14.13 -0.86
C LEU A 142 -8.90 13.72 -2.02
N ARG A 143 -9.63 14.67 -2.58
CA ARG A 143 -10.52 14.45 -3.71
C ARG A 143 -9.73 14.03 -4.94
N THR A 144 -10.15 12.94 -5.58
CA THR A 144 -9.41 12.34 -6.70
C THR A 144 -10.31 11.86 -7.84
N ALA A 145 -9.71 11.66 -9.01
CA ALA A 145 -10.21 10.82 -10.09
C ALA A 145 -9.14 9.84 -10.57
N PHE A 146 -9.54 8.68 -11.08
CA PHE A 146 -8.63 7.67 -11.61
C PHE A 146 -8.42 7.80 -13.13
N ARG A 147 -7.21 7.50 -13.60
CA ARG A 147 -6.82 7.53 -15.02
C ARG A 147 -7.11 6.18 -15.69
N ASN A 148 -8.40 5.84 -15.83
CA ASN A 148 -8.83 4.53 -16.35
C ASN A 148 -8.60 4.31 -17.86
N ARG A 149 -8.16 5.34 -18.61
CA ARG A 149 -7.92 5.28 -20.07
C ARG A 149 -6.45 5.24 -20.46
N LEU A 150 -5.54 5.07 -19.51
CA LEU A 150 -4.13 4.84 -19.84
C LEU A 150 -3.98 3.50 -20.56
N ALA A 151 -2.91 3.36 -21.35
CA ALA A 151 -2.59 2.07 -21.96
C ALA A 151 -2.37 1.00 -20.85
N PRO A 152 -2.78 -0.26 -21.07
CA PRO A 152 -2.64 -1.35 -20.10
C PRO A 152 -1.26 -1.45 -19.43
N GLY A 153 -0.19 -1.19 -20.19
CA GLY A 153 1.20 -1.21 -19.71
C GLY A 153 1.56 -0.14 -18.67
N GLN A 154 0.71 0.87 -18.48
CA GLN A 154 0.90 1.94 -17.48
C GLN A 154 0.39 1.55 -16.09
N PHE A 155 -0.39 0.48 -15.98
CA PHE A 155 -0.85 -0.03 -14.69
C PHE A 155 0.20 -1.02 -14.12
N PRO A 156 0.46 -1.01 -12.80
CA PRO A 156 1.45 -1.90 -12.18
C PRO A 156 1.20 -3.40 -12.36
N TYR A 157 -0.04 -3.78 -12.64
CA TYR A 157 -0.42 -5.13 -13.06
C TYR A 157 -1.84 -5.02 -13.65
N PRO A 158 -2.35 -6.07 -14.31
CA PRO A 158 -3.71 -6.10 -14.84
C PRO A 158 -4.76 -5.92 -13.75
N PHE A 159 -5.13 -4.70 -13.35
CA PHE A 159 -6.12 -4.47 -12.27
C PHE A 159 -7.47 -5.13 -12.58
N TRP A 160 -7.75 -5.34 -13.87
CA TRP A 160 -8.90 -6.03 -14.44
C TRP A 160 -8.85 -7.57 -14.36
N HIS A 161 -7.84 -8.18 -13.73
CA HIS A 161 -7.93 -9.61 -13.39
C HIS A 161 -9.10 -9.93 -12.44
N GLU A 162 -9.58 -8.92 -11.71
CA GLU A 162 -10.78 -8.95 -10.88
C GLU A 162 -11.65 -7.74 -11.23
N GLU A 163 -12.87 -7.95 -11.74
CA GLU A 163 -13.79 -6.87 -12.11
C GLU A 163 -14.10 -5.94 -10.93
N ASP A 164 -14.33 -6.49 -9.72
CA ASP A 164 -14.53 -5.68 -8.50
C ASP A 164 -13.34 -4.77 -8.21
N LYS A 165 -12.12 -5.26 -8.43
CA LYS A 165 -10.88 -4.50 -8.20
C LYS A 165 -10.78 -3.35 -9.19
N TRP A 166 -10.98 -3.62 -10.48
CA TRP A 166 -10.97 -2.58 -11.53
C TRP A 166 -12.04 -1.51 -11.30
N SER A 167 -13.29 -1.93 -11.11
CA SER A 167 -14.41 -1.03 -10.82
C SER A 167 -14.18 -0.19 -9.57
N THR A 168 -13.56 -0.74 -8.52
CA THR A 168 -13.19 0.03 -7.32
C THR A 168 -12.20 1.16 -7.66
N TYR A 169 -11.19 0.89 -8.50
CA TYR A 169 -10.26 1.92 -8.93
C TYR A 169 -10.94 2.99 -9.79
N GLU A 170 -11.75 2.60 -10.78
CA GLU A 170 -12.47 3.54 -11.64
C GLU A 170 -13.38 4.48 -10.84
N ASN A 171 -14.04 3.97 -9.80
CA ASN A 171 -14.98 4.71 -8.97
C ASN A 171 -14.34 5.41 -7.75
N ALA A 172 -13.01 5.35 -7.61
CA ALA A 172 -12.32 5.99 -6.50
C ALA A 172 -12.47 7.51 -6.57
N ALA A 173 -12.99 8.12 -5.50
CA ALA A 173 -13.26 9.54 -5.44
C ALA A 173 -12.46 10.25 -4.33
N GLU A 174 -11.86 9.51 -3.40
CA GLU A 174 -10.85 10.04 -2.49
C GLU A 174 -9.65 9.10 -2.34
N ILE A 175 -8.45 9.68 -2.26
CA ILE A 175 -7.28 9.06 -1.62
C ILE A 175 -7.30 9.43 -0.14
N ILE A 176 -7.01 8.47 0.72
CA ILE A 176 -7.10 8.56 2.18
C ILE A 176 -5.73 8.25 2.77
N PHE A 177 -5.06 9.24 3.32
CA PHE A 177 -3.83 9.05 4.09
C PHE A 177 -4.15 8.98 5.58
N TRP A 178 -3.81 7.86 6.22
CA TRP A 178 -3.96 7.67 7.65
C TRP A 178 -2.72 8.20 8.37
N TRP A 179 -2.83 9.39 8.95
CA TRP A 179 -1.76 10.08 9.65
C TRP A 179 -1.83 9.85 11.17
N SER A 180 -0.69 9.48 11.75
CA SER A 180 -0.52 9.32 13.19
C SER A 180 -0.03 10.62 13.82
N PRO A 181 -0.79 11.23 14.76
CA PRO A 181 -0.34 12.44 15.44
C PRO A 181 0.86 12.21 16.37
N GLN A 182 1.10 10.97 16.80
CA GLN A 182 2.23 10.62 17.67
C GLN A 182 3.53 10.46 16.89
N ARG A 183 3.46 9.89 15.68
CA ARG A 183 4.65 9.64 14.85
C ARG A 183 4.92 10.75 13.85
N ASP A 184 3.92 11.60 13.60
CA ASP A 184 3.89 12.56 12.50
C ASP A 184 4.19 11.91 11.14
N LYS A 185 3.56 10.75 10.90
CA LYS A 185 3.74 9.93 9.69
C LYS A 185 2.44 9.36 9.17
N VAL A 186 2.38 9.16 7.86
CA VAL A 186 1.32 8.44 7.16
C VAL A 186 1.69 6.95 7.10
N THR A 187 0.95 6.10 7.80
CA THR A 187 1.27 4.65 7.88
C THR A 187 0.46 3.81 6.90
N VAL A 188 -0.71 4.32 6.50
CA VAL A 188 -1.60 3.66 5.55
C VAL A 188 -2.10 4.68 4.53
N ALA A 189 -2.12 4.29 3.27
CA ALA A 189 -2.80 4.98 2.19
C ALA A 189 -3.92 4.07 1.67
N GLN A 190 -5.13 4.59 1.58
CA GLN A 190 -6.26 3.88 0.97
C GLN A 190 -6.93 4.73 -0.10
N PHE A 191 -7.82 4.11 -0.87
CA PHE A 191 -8.76 4.82 -1.73
C PHE A 191 -10.19 4.34 -1.47
N THR A 192 -11.17 5.20 -1.70
CA THR A 192 -12.58 4.89 -1.48
C THR A 192 -13.05 3.82 -2.46
N ALA A 193 -13.65 2.73 -1.97
CA ALA A 193 -14.34 1.77 -2.83
C ALA A 193 -15.76 2.21 -3.19
N LYS A 194 -16.41 2.95 -2.28
CA LYS A 194 -17.76 3.50 -2.41
C LYS A 194 -17.75 4.95 -1.93
N THR A 195 -18.54 5.78 -2.59
CA THR A 195 -18.59 7.21 -2.33
C THR A 195 -19.89 7.79 -2.86
N GLU A 196 -20.52 8.67 -2.07
CA GLU A 196 -21.69 9.46 -2.51
C GLU A 196 -21.25 10.75 -3.24
N LEU A 197 -19.96 11.05 -3.24
CA LEU A 197 -19.42 12.27 -3.85
C LEU A 197 -19.40 12.15 -5.38
N ALA A 198 -19.98 13.12 -6.08
CA ALA A 198 -20.05 13.19 -7.54
C ALA A 198 -18.66 13.16 -8.21
N PRO A 199 -18.43 12.34 -9.25
CA PRO A 199 -17.10 12.13 -9.81
C PRO A 199 -16.48 13.44 -10.33
N LEU A 200 -15.17 13.63 -10.11
CA LEU A 200 -14.46 14.83 -10.56
C LEU A 200 -14.34 14.94 -12.09
N GLN A 201 -14.50 13.82 -12.79
CA GLN A 201 -14.56 13.77 -14.25
C GLN A 201 -15.49 12.63 -14.67
N PRO A 202 -16.18 12.76 -15.82
CA PRO A 202 -16.85 11.63 -16.44
C PRO A 202 -15.83 10.53 -16.74
N HIS A 203 -16.19 9.28 -16.47
CA HIS A 203 -15.45 8.12 -16.91
C HIS A 203 -16.42 7.18 -17.60
N ASP A 204 -16.15 6.84 -18.86
CA ASP A 204 -16.79 5.67 -19.44
C ASP A 204 -16.04 4.44 -18.95
N LYS A 205 -16.78 3.37 -18.66
CA LYS A 205 -16.19 2.09 -18.26
C LYS A 205 -15.28 1.58 -19.37
N VAL A 206 -14.09 1.15 -19.00
CA VAL A 206 -13.16 0.50 -19.92
C VAL A 206 -13.14 -1.00 -19.64
N ALA A 207 -13.44 -1.80 -20.66
CA ALA A 207 -13.37 -3.25 -20.57
C ALA A 207 -11.98 -3.74 -21.00
N HIS A 208 -11.38 -4.58 -20.17
CA HIS A 208 -10.13 -5.27 -20.46
C HIS A 208 -10.33 -6.77 -20.21
N ALA A 209 -9.76 -7.61 -21.06
CA ALA A 209 -9.69 -9.05 -20.80
C ALA A 209 -8.38 -9.38 -20.07
N PHE A 210 -8.46 -10.23 -19.06
CA PHE A 210 -7.28 -10.82 -18.44
C PHE A 210 -7.05 -12.21 -19.01
N ASP A 211 -5.87 -12.43 -19.57
CA ASP A 211 -5.45 -13.67 -20.22
C ASP A 211 -4.71 -14.64 -19.27
N GLY A 212 -4.67 -14.31 -17.97
CA GLY A 212 -3.92 -15.07 -16.97
C GLY A 212 -2.47 -14.64 -16.82
N GLN A 213 -1.96 -13.71 -17.63
CA GLN A 213 -0.56 -13.29 -17.61
C GLN A 213 -0.36 -12.00 -16.81
N TRP A 214 0.44 -12.08 -15.75
CA TRP A 214 0.82 -10.90 -14.94
C TRP A 214 1.84 -9.99 -15.63
N MET A 215 2.61 -10.58 -16.55
CA MET A 215 3.63 -9.92 -17.37
C MET A 215 3.42 -10.38 -18.81
N TRP A 216 3.52 -9.47 -19.77
CA TRP A 216 3.31 -9.80 -21.18
C TRP A 216 4.29 -9.03 -22.07
N THR A 217 4.27 -9.33 -23.36
CA THR A 217 5.00 -8.59 -24.37
C THR A 217 3.99 -7.85 -25.24
N ASP A 218 4.18 -6.55 -25.46
CA ASP A 218 3.30 -5.79 -26.36
C ASP A 218 3.59 -6.07 -27.84
N ALA A 219 2.77 -5.48 -28.71
CA ALA A 219 2.89 -5.64 -30.16
C ALA A 219 4.22 -5.12 -30.74
N GLN A 220 4.98 -4.33 -29.97
CA GLN A 220 6.29 -3.79 -30.33
C GLN A 220 7.45 -4.63 -29.74
N GLY A 221 7.14 -5.78 -29.13
CA GLY A 221 8.14 -6.66 -28.54
C GLY A 221 8.66 -6.18 -27.18
N GLN A 222 8.04 -5.16 -26.57
CA GLN A 222 8.48 -4.63 -25.27
C GLN A 222 7.82 -5.36 -24.11
N ALA A 223 8.58 -5.59 -23.05
CA ALA A 223 8.06 -6.21 -21.83
C ALA A 223 7.09 -5.27 -21.09
N GLN A 224 6.05 -5.84 -20.51
CA GLN A 224 4.97 -5.15 -19.81
C GLN A 224 4.65 -5.87 -18.48
N PRO A 225 4.11 -5.15 -17.47
CA PRO A 225 3.77 -3.73 -17.51
C PRO A 225 5.00 -2.83 -17.35
N LYS A 226 5.15 -1.87 -18.28
CA LYS A 226 6.22 -0.87 -18.30
C LYS A 226 6.31 -0.11 -16.97
N ALA A 227 5.18 0.16 -16.34
CA ALA A 227 5.13 0.85 -15.06
C ALA A 227 5.92 0.16 -13.94
N THR A 228 6.17 -1.14 -14.05
CA THR A 228 6.89 -1.94 -13.05
C THR A 228 8.33 -2.25 -13.41
N LEU A 229 8.75 -1.87 -14.61
CA LEU A 229 10.14 -1.93 -15.03
C LEU A 229 10.90 -0.75 -14.43
N PHE A 230 12.22 -0.87 -14.32
CA PHE A 230 13.03 0.23 -13.78
C PHE A 230 12.92 1.51 -14.61
N ASP A 231 12.57 1.42 -15.90
CA ASP A 231 12.26 2.58 -16.75
C ASP A 231 11.12 3.47 -16.21
N GLY A 232 10.27 2.91 -15.36
CA GLY A 232 9.19 3.62 -14.69
C GLY A 232 9.53 4.17 -13.31
N VAL A 233 10.65 3.76 -12.71
CA VAL A 233 10.98 4.07 -11.30
C VAL A 233 12.32 4.78 -11.16
N LEU A 234 13.28 4.47 -12.03
CA LEU A 234 14.54 5.17 -12.17
C LEU A 234 14.44 6.13 -13.35
N HIS A 235 15.18 7.22 -13.28
CA HIS A 235 15.25 8.15 -14.38
C HIS A 235 16.00 7.55 -15.58
N ARG A 236 15.62 7.93 -16.79
CA ARG A 236 16.18 7.39 -18.05
C ARG A 236 17.71 7.57 -18.19
N GLN A 237 18.28 8.56 -17.50
CA GLN A 237 19.71 8.85 -17.52
C GLN A 237 20.48 8.23 -16.34
N ASN A 238 19.83 7.41 -15.50
CA ASN A 238 20.49 6.76 -14.38
C ASN A 238 21.56 5.77 -14.89
N PRO A 239 22.86 6.02 -14.65
CA PRO A 239 23.92 5.20 -15.21
C PRO A 239 23.94 3.78 -14.63
N TYR A 240 23.27 3.57 -13.49
CA TYR A 240 23.16 2.27 -12.83
C TYR A 240 21.95 1.46 -13.31
N ALA A 241 20.99 2.06 -14.05
CA ALA A 241 19.76 1.36 -14.45
C ALA A 241 20.01 0.03 -15.19
N PRO A 242 20.97 -0.08 -16.15
CA PRO A 242 21.28 -1.37 -16.78
C PRO A 242 21.81 -2.43 -15.80
N GLN A 243 22.60 -2.01 -14.81
CA GLN A 243 23.14 -2.90 -13.78
C GLN A 243 22.04 -3.36 -12.81
N VAL A 244 21.11 -2.47 -12.46
CA VAL A 244 19.95 -2.79 -11.63
C VAL A 244 19.06 -3.83 -12.33
N ASP A 245 18.76 -3.63 -13.62
CA ASP A 245 17.98 -4.60 -14.41
C ASP A 245 18.67 -5.97 -14.48
N ALA A 246 19.97 -6.00 -14.80
CA ALA A 246 20.73 -7.24 -14.86
C ALA A 246 20.77 -7.98 -13.51
N ALA A 247 20.97 -7.26 -12.40
CA ALA A 247 20.97 -7.85 -11.06
C ALA A 247 19.59 -8.35 -10.65
N TYR A 248 18.52 -7.61 -10.97
CA TYR A 248 17.16 -8.08 -10.72
C TYR A 248 16.83 -9.35 -11.51
N ARG A 249 17.24 -9.46 -12.78
CA ARG A 249 16.98 -10.68 -13.57
C ARG A 249 17.58 -11.93 -12.92
N LYS A 250 18.76 -11.82 -12.32
CA LYS A 250 19.35 -12.91 -11.54
C LYS A 250 18.53 -13.21 -10.29
N LEU A 251 18.21 -12.19 -9.49
CA LEU A 251 17.35 -12.35 -8.32
C LEU A 251 15.99 -12.96 -8.66
N ALA A 252 15.37 -12.58 -9.77
CA ALA A 252 14.08 -13.08 -10.20
C ALA A 252 14.10 -14.60 -10.47
N LEU A 253 15.22 -15.14 -10.95
CA LEU A 253 15.41 -16.59 -11.05
C LEU A 253 15.46 -17.23 -9.67
N ARG A 254 16.15 -16.62 -8.69
CA ARG A 254 16.20 -17.13 -7.31
C ARG A 254 14.86 -17.06 -6.59
N LEU A 255 14.10 -15.99 -6.80
CA LEU A 255 12.72 -15.87 -6.29
C LEU A 255 11.83 -16.98 -6.85
N ARG A 256 12.06 -17.42 -8.10
CA ARG A 256 11.37 -18.56 -8.70
C ARG A 256 11.83 -19.89 -8.11
N ASP A 257 13.13 -20.10 -7.99
CA ASP A 257 13.71 -21.31 -7.39
C ASP A 257 13.21 -21.50 -5.95
N GLY A 258 13.09 -20.41 -5.18
CA GLY A 258 12.53 -20.40 -3.82
C GLY A 258 11.00 -20.22 -3.76
N GLN A 259 10.28 -20.39 -4.87
CA GLN A 259 8.81 -20.37 -4.97
C GLN A 259 8.13 -19.10 -4.39
N CYS A 260 8.85 -17.98 -4.28
CA CYS A 260 8.36 -16.77 -3.63
C CYS A 260 7.14 -16.18 -4.37
N ASN A 261 7.10 -16.32 -5.70
CA ASN A 261 6.04 -15.77 -6.55
C ASN A 261 4.75 -16.60 -6.54
N GLU A 262 4.69 -17.73 -5.83
CA GLU A 262 3.43 -18.45 -5.64
C GLU A 262 2.50 -17.68 -4.70
N CYS A 263 3.07 -16.97 -3.71
CA CYS A 263 2.31 -16.25 -2.68
C CYS A 263 2.42 -14.72 -2.83
N HIS A 264 3.55 -14.22 -3.32
CA HIS A 264 3.86 -12.79 -3.43
C HIS A 264 3.40 -12.17 -4.76
N VAL A 265 2.14 -12.40 -5.13
CA VAL A 265 1.49 -12.00 -6.39
C VAL A 265 0.14 -11.29 -6.17
N PRO A 266 -0.38 -10.50 -7.15
CA PRO A 266 -1.52 -9.60 -6.93
C PRO A 266 -2.87 -10.26 -6.62
N ASN A 267 -3.06 -11.53 -7.00
CA ASN A 267 -4.26 -12.31 -6.68
C ASN A 267 -4.26 -12.83 -5.23
N ASN A 268 -3.14 -12.75 -4.50
CA ASN A 268 -3.04 -13.09 -3.08
C ASN A 268 -3.65 -14.46 -2.73
N PRO A 269 -3.14 -15.57 -3.30
CA PRO A 269 -3.76 -16.89 -3.14
C PRO A 269 -3.88 -17.32 -1.67
N ASP A 270 -2.91 -16.94 -0.84
CA ASP A 270 -2.91 -17.23 0.61
C ASP A 270 -3.78 -16.28 1.44
N SER A 271 -4.48 -15.33 0.80
CA SER A 271 -5.34 -14.35 1.47
C SER A 271 -4.62 -13.58 2.59
N SER A 272 -3.32 -13.29 2.41
CA SER A 272 -2.54 -12.52 3.38
C SER A 272 -3.18 -11.17 3.64
N LYS A 273 -3.32 -10.82 4.93
CA LYS A 273 -3.80 -9.49 5.35
C LYS A 273 -2.79 -8.38 5.00
N ARG A 274 -1.51 -8.73 4.89
CA ARG A 274 -0.39 -7.82 4.61
C ARG A 274 0.44 -8.41 3.48
N LEU A 275 -0.01 -8.18 2.27
CA LEU A 275 0.61 -8.73 1.06
C LEU A 275 1.89 -7.96 0.75
N VAL A 276 2.94 -8.67 0.38
CA VAL A 276 4.14 -8.10 -0.24
C VAL A 276 4.16 -8.61 -1.67
N LEU A 277 4.39 -7.72 -2.63
CA LEU A 277 4.53 -8.09 -4.04
C LEU A 277 6.00 -8.25 -4.37
N LEU A 278 6.35 -9.33 -5.06
CA LEU A 278 7.73 -9.60 -5.51
C LEU A 278 7.81 -9.92 -7.00
N GLN A 279 6.65 -10.04 -7.67
CA GLN A 279 6.58 -10.55 -9.04
C GLN A 279 7.12 -9.59 -10.11
N THR A 280 7.39 -8.32 -9.77
CA THR A 280 7.92 -7.34 -10.72
C THR A 280 9.16 -6.61 -10.18
N PRO A 281 10.02 -6.06 -11.07
CA PRO A 281 11.29 -5.43 -10.67
C PRO A 281 11.12 -4.32 -9.62
N ALA A 282 10.19 -3.39 -9.86
CA ALA A 282 9.95 -2.28 -8.96
C ALA A 282 9.42 -2.70 -7.57
N HIS A 283 8.53 -3.69 -7.52
CA HIS A 283 8.03 -4.19 -6.24
C HIS A 283 9.15 -4.88 -5.44
N ALA A 284 9.92 -5.76 -6.09
CA ALA A 284 11.07 -6.41 -5.46
C ALA A 284 12.11 -5.39 -4.97
N ALA A 285 12.37 -4.32 -5.74
CA ALA A 285 13.28 -3.24 -5.36
C ALA A 285 12.83 -2.48 -4.10
N GLY A 286 11.52 -2.26 -3.94
CA GLY A 286 10.96 -1.66 -2.73
C GLY A 286 11.10 -2.54 -1.50
N GLU A 287 11.13 -3.86 -1.69
CA GLU A 287 11.01 -4.83 -0.60
C GLU A 287 12.34 -5.58 -0.30
N ILE A 288 13.40 -5.34 -1.08
CA ILE A 288 14.63 -6.15 -1.05
C ILE A 288 15.25 -6.29 0.34
N GLY A 289 15.38 -5.20 1.11
CA GLY A 289 15.95 -5.28 2.46
C GLY A 289 15.11 -6.15 3.40
N ARG A 290 13.78 -6.13 3.25
CA ARG A 290 12.85 -6.96 4.05
C ARG A 290 12.83 -8.41 3.57
N LEU A 291 12.94 -8.64 2.26
CA LEU A 291 13.14 -9.96 1.67
C LEU A 291 14.39 -10.61 2.28
N LEU A 292 15.54 -9.96 2.16
CA LEU A 292 16.82 -10.45 2.66
C LEU A 292 16.77 -10.72 4.16
N LYS A 293 16.18 -9.82 4.95
CA LYS A 293 15.98 -10.05 6.39
C LYS A 293 15.15 -11.31 6.65
N SER A 294 14.04 -11.48 5.96
CA SER A 294 13.14 -12.63 6.18
C SER A 294 13.78 -13.97 5.80
N VAL A 295 14.62 -13.97 4.77
CA VAL A 295 15.40 -15.13 4.32
C VAL A 295 16.51 -15.47 5.30
N ARG A 296 17.27 -14.47 5.79
CA ARG A 296 18.30 -14.70 6.81
C ARG A 296 17.72 -15.33 8.08
N GLU A 297 16.54 -14.85 8.49
CA GLU A 297 15.83 -15.27 9.70
C GLU A 297 14.95 -16.52 9.53
N ASP A 298 15.00 -17.20 8.37
CA ASP A 298 14.21 -18.42 8.10
C ASP A 298 12.70 -18.28 8.33
N ARG A 299 12.15 -17.08 8.05
CA ARG A 299 10.73 -16.77 8.27
C ARG A 299 9.82 -17.09 7.08
N MET A 300 10.39 -17.50 5.95
CA MET A 300 9.73 -17.82 4.69
C MET A 300 10.50 -18.91 3.91
N PRO A 301 9.82 -19.71 3.05
CA PRO A 301 8.37 -19.73 2.80
C PRO A 301 7.55 -20.24 4.00
N ARG A 302 6.23 -20.21 3.89
CA ARG A 302 5.30 -20.78 4.87
C ARG A 302 4.49 -21.89 4.21
N ASP A 303 4.15 -22.92 4.98
CA ASP A 303 3.20 -23.94 4.53
C ASP A 303 1.74 -23.47 4.65
N GLU A 304 0.81 -24.34 4.28
CA GLU A 304 -0.64 -24.12 4.33
C GLU A 304 -1.19 -23.81 5.74
N PHE A 305 -0.45 -24.16 6.79
CA PHE A 305 -0.79 -23.83 8.18
C PHE A 305 -0.12 -22.52 8.65
N GLY A 306 0.63 -21.85 7.77
CA GLY A 306 1.35 -20.62 8.05
C GLY A 306 2.65 -20.83 8.85
N ILE A 307 3.11 -22.08 8.99
CA ILE A 307 4.35 -22.42 9.68
C ILE A 307 5.52 -22.15 8.75
N ALA A 308 6.55 -21.46 9.26
CA ALA A 308 7.73 -21.15 8.47
C ALA A 308 8.50 -22.43 8.15
N GLN A 309 8.77 -22.64 6.87
CA GLN A 309 9.58 -23.72 6.34
C GLN A 309 10.87 -23.09 5.79
N PRO A 310 12.02 -23.29 6.45
CA PRO A 310 13.27 -22.75 5.98
C PRO A 310 13.58 -23.24 4.56
N LEU A 311 14.09 -22.34 3.72
CA LEU A 311 14.65 -22.71 2.41
C LEU A 311 15.79 -23.71 2.61
N ASP A 312 15.98 -24.62 1.66
CA ASP A 312 17.18 -25.45 1.65
C ASP A 312 18.44 -24.56 1.56
N ALA A 313 19.55 -25.05 2.12
CA ALA A 313 20.76 -24.25 2.29
C ALA A 313 21.31 -23.68 0.96
N LYS A 314 21.16 -24.42 -0.14
CA LYS A 314 21.65 -23.99 -1.46
C LYS A 314 20.78 -22.86 -2.01
N THR A 315 19.46 -23.00 -1.98
CA THR A 315 18.53 -21.97 -2.42
C THR A 315 18.65 -20.71 -1.56
N LYS A 316 18.73 -20.87 -0.23
CA LYS A 316 18.96 -19.76 0.70
C LYS A 316 20.24 -18.98 0.36
N ALA A 317 21.36 -19.68 0.20
CA ALA A 317 22.64 -19.05 -0.11
C ALA A 317 22.60 -18.28 -1.44
N ALA A 318 22.07 -18.90 -2.50
CA ALA A 318 21.97 -18.26 -3.82
C ALA A 318 21.05 -17.04 -3.81
N LEU A 319 19.93 -17.10 -3.08
CA LEU A 319 18.99 -16.00 -2.97
C LEU A 319 19.56 -14.82 -2.17
N LEU A 320 20.34 -15.10 -1.12
CA LEU A 320 21.05 -14.06 -0.38
C LEU A 320 22.15 -13.41 -1.23
N GLU A 321 22.95 -14.20 -1.95
CA GLU A 321 24.01 -13.69 -2.83
C GLU A 321 23.47 -12.74 -3.92
N ASP A 322 22.50 -13.23 -4.72
CA ASP A 322 21.94 -12.43 -5.81
C ASP A 322 21.09 -11.25 -5.28
N GLY A 323 20.43 -11.43 -4.13
CA GLY A 323 19.65 -10.37 -3.49
C GLY A 323 20.51 -9.25 -2.90
N GLU A 324 21.64 -9.57 -2.27
CA GLU A 324 22.60 -8.58 -1.77
C GLU A 324 23.29 -7.84 -2.92
N ALA A 325 23.63 -8.54 -4.00
CA ALA A 325 24.16 -7.92 -5.22
C ALA A 325 23.15 -6.92 -5.82
N PHE A 326 21.88 -7.31 -5.89
CA PHE A 326 20.80 -6.43 -6.34
C PHE A 326 20.61 -5.22 -5.42
N GLU A 327 20.55 -5.42 -4.10
CA GLU A 327 20.41 -4.34 -3.11
C GLU A 327 21.54 -3.32 -3.24
N LYS A 328 22.79 -3.78 -3.38
CA LYS A 328 23.97 -2.92 -3.51
C LYS A 328 23.87 -2.00 -4.73
N VAL A 329 23.55 -2.54 -5.90
CA VAL A 329 23.44 -1.74 -7.13
C VAL A 329 22.22 -0.80 -7.07
N LEU A 330 21.12 -1.26 -6.49
CA LEU A 330 19.94 -0.42 -6.28
C LEU A 330 20.22 0.77 -5.35
N GLN A 331 21.04 0.59 -4.31
CA GLN A 331 21.48 1.69 -3.44
C GLN A 331 22.29 2.73 -4.22
N LEU A 332 23.21 2.31 -5.10
CA LEU A 332 23.95 3.23 -5.98
C LEU A 332 23.01 4.01 -6.90
N ALA A 333 22.04 3.32 -7.51
CA ALA A 333 21.03 3.95 -8.36
C ALA A 333 20.22 5.00 -7.59
N ARG A 334 19.77 4.68 -6.36
CA ARG A 334 19.02 5.60 -5.49
C ARG A 334 19.86 6.79 -5.02
N GLN A 335 21.12 6.57 -4.66
CA GLN A 335 22.05 7.64 -4.29
C GLN A 335 22.26 8.60 -5.45
N TRP A 336 22.43 8.07 -6.67
CA TRP A 336 22.52 8.89 -7.86
C TRP A 336 21.26 9.74 -8.05
N GLU A 337 20.06 9.16 -7.99
CA GLU A 337 18.80 9.92 -8.10
C GLU A 337 18.71 11.04 -7.06
N GLY A 338 19.10 10.76 -5.81
CA GLY A 338 19.09 11.75 -4.72
C GLY A 338 20.14 12.86 -4.85
N SER A 339 21.24 12.60 -5.56
CA SER A 339 22.33 13.57 -5.78
C SER A 339 22.10 14.51 -6.97
N ARG A 340 21.08 14.25 -7.78
CA ARG A 340 20.85 15.04 -8.99
C ARG A 340 20.48 16.48 -8.63
N PRO A 341 21.12 17.48 -9.27
CA PRO A 341 20.66 18.85 -9.17
C PRO A 341 19.19 18.89 -9.58
N GLN A 342 18.35 19.45 -8.71
CA GLN A 342 16.98 19.75 -9.07
C GLN A 342 17.05 20.76 -10.23
N ALA A 343 16.73 20.32 -11.45
CA ALA A 343 16.64 21.25 -12.57
C ALA A 343 15.60 22.31 -12.19
N ALA A 344 16.04 23.58 -12.08
CA ALA A 344 15.16 24.69 -11.77
C ALA A 344 13.97 24.64 -12.74
N ALA A 345 12.76 24.59 -12.18
CA ALA A 345 11.54 24.70 -12.98
C ALA A 345 11.63 26.03 -13.75
N ARG A 346 11.73 25.95 -15.08
CA ARG A 346 11.59 27.11 -15.96
C ARG A 346 10.13 27.36 -16.23
#